data_AF-A0A954DWH3-F1
#
_entry.id   AF-A0A954DWH3-F1
#
_cell.length_a   1.000
_cell.length_b   1.000
_cell.length_c   1.000
_cell.angle_alpha   90.00
_cell.angle_beta   90.00
_cell.angle_gamma   90.00
#
_symmetry.space_group_name_H-M   'P 1'
#
loop_
_entity.id
_entity.type
_entity.pdbx_description
1 polymer ?
#
loop_
_entity_poly.entity_id
_entity_poly.type
_entity_poly.pdbx_seq_one_letter_code
_entity_poly.pdbx_strand_id
1 'polypeptide(L)'
;MSTPKKSRELVPEKIYDMLLNARTADKVVMHFKDGRIIGGALIFNPFKGTGRLINIEQELSVDFAVDDIRDLKLSAKGASV
;
A
#
# COMPACT_ATOMS: atom_id res chain seq x y z
N MET A 1 -23.24 6.35 -18.38
CA MET A 1 -22.29 5.27 -18.75
C MET A 1 -21.03 5.46 -17.92
N SER A 2 -20.91 4.79 -16.78
CA SER A 2 -19.77 4.95 -15.87
C SER A 2 -18.63 4.04 -16.33
N THR A 3 -17.55 4.62 -16.87
CA THR A 3 -16.37 3.85 -17.27
C THR A 3 -15.71 3.20 -16.04
N PRO A 4 -15.40 1.90 -16.05
CA PRO A 4 -14.62 1.30 -14.97
C PRO A 4 -13.22 1.91 -15.02
N LYS A 5 -12.79 2.53 -13.91
CA LYS A 5 -11.41 3.00 -13.75
C LYS A 5 -10.50 1.78 -13.87
N LYS A 6 -9.84 1.61 -15.01
CA LYS A 6 -8.83 0.58 -15.25
C LYS A 6 -7.69 0.82 -14.26
N SER A 7 -7.68 0.04 -13.17
CA SER A 7 -6.58 -0.02 -12.21
C SER A 7 -5.34 -0.47 -12.99
N ARG A 8 -4.46 0.46 -13.36
CA ARG A 8 -3.14 0.11 -13.91
C ARG A 8 -2.39 -0.59 -12.80
N GLU A 9 -2.16 -1.89 -12.95
CA GLU A 9 -1.20 -2.61 -12.12
C GLU A 9 0.15 -1.93 -12.30
N LEU A 10 0.77 -1.55 -11.18
CA LEU A 10 2.10 -0.95 -11.21
C LEU A 10 3.14 -2.05 -11.37
N VAL A 11 4.19 -1.76 -12.13
CA VAL A 11 5.35 -2.65 -12.22
C VAL A 11 6.07 -2.72 -10.87
N PRO A 12 6.66 -3.87 -10.49
CA PRO A 12 7.27 -4.08 -9.18
C PRO A 12 8.26 -3.00 -8.76
N GLU A 13 9.05 -2.47 -9.69
CA GLU A 13 10.04 -1.41 -9.44
C GLU A 13 9.36 -0.13 -8.94
N LYS A 14 8.21 0.25 -9.53
CA LYS A 14 7.45 1.43 -9.11
C LYS A 14 6.84 1.23 -7.73
N ILE A 15 6.31 0.04 -7.44
CA ILE A 15 5.80 -0.27 -6.10
C ILE A 15 6.94 -0.18 -5.07
N TYR A 16 8.11 -0.69 -5.41
CA TYR A 16 9.29 -0.63 -4.55
C TYR A 16 9.68 0.81 -4.21
N ASP A 17 9.78 1.68 -5.22
CA ASP A 17 10.07 3.10 -5.03
C ASP A 17 9.00 3.79 -4.16
N MET A 18 7.72 3.45 -4.37
CA MET A 18 6.64 4.00 -3.56
C MET A 18 6.70 3.52 -2.11
N LEU A 19 7.07 2.25 -1.85
CA LEU A 19 7.27 1.72 -0.51
C LEU A 19 8.46 2.35 0.20
N LEU A 20 9.54 2.66 -0.52
CA LEU A 20 10.69 3.40 0.03
C LEU A 20 10.27 4.80 0.51
N ASN A 21 9.48 5.50 -0.30
CA ASN A 21 8.97 6.84 0.04
C ASN A 21 7.88 6.79 1.12
N ALA A 22 7.07 5.72 1.16
CA ALA A 22 5.99 5.55 2.11
C ALA A 22 6.44 5.38 3.56
N ARG A 23 7.73 5.10 3.81
CA ARG A 23 8.29 4.94 5.17
C ARG A 23 8.13 6.20 6.03
N THR A 24 7.95 7.36 5.42
CA THR A 24 7.72 8.63 6.11
C THR A 24 6.24 9.00 6.23
N ALA A 25 5.33 8.22 5.64
CA ALA A 25 3.90 8.50 5.66
C ALA A 25 3.24 7.91 6.91
N ASP A 26 2.32 8.68 7.52
CA ASP A 26 1.56 8.24 8.71
C ASP A 26 0.71 7.00 8.45
N LYS A 27 0.11 6.89 7.26
CA LYS A 27 -0.77 5.79 6.85
C LYS A 27 -0.67 5.58 5.35
N VAL A 28 -0.75 4.33 4.92
CA VAL A 28 -0.86 3.94 3.51
C VAL A 28 -2.13 3.14 3.29
N VAL A 29 -2.61 3.13 2.05
CA VAL A 29 -3.64 2.20 1.58
C VAL A 29 -3.02 1.29 0.54
N MET A 30 -2.96 0.00 0.84
CA MET A 30 -2.40 -1.04 -0.02
C MET A 30 -3.53 -1.82 -0.69
N HIS A 31 -3.47 -1.91 -2.01
CA HIS A 31 -4.35 -2.76 -2.80
C HIS A 31 -3.56 -4.01 -3.21
N PHE A 32 -4.00 -5.17 -2.73
CA PHE A 32 -3.41 -6.47 -3.06
C PHE A 32 -3.95 -7.01 -4.38
N LYS A 33 -3.18 -7.88 -5.03
CA LYS A 33 -3.59 -8.57 -6.27
C LYS A 33 -4.77 -9.53 -6.06
N ASP A 34 -4.90 -10.10 -4.86
CA ASP A 34 -6.03 -10.94 -4.46
C ASP A 34 -7.34 -10.17 -4.19
N GLY A 35 -7.32 -8.84 -4.32
CA GLY A 35 -8.48 -7.98 -4.16
C GLY A 35 -8.62 -7.36 -2.77
N ARG A 36 -7.78 -7.73 -1.78
CA ARG A 36 -7.78 -7.08 -0.46
C ARG A 36 -7.37 -5.61 -0.59
N ILE A 37 -8.00 -4.76 0.22
CA ILE A 37 -7.64 -3.34 0.35
C ILE A 37 -7.51 -3.05 1.83
N ILE A 38 -6.30 -2.74 2.28
CA ILE A 38 -6.01 -2.53 3.71
C ILE A 38 -5.34 -1.18 3.87
N GLY A 39 -5.82 -0.38 4.82
CA GLY A 39 -5.20 0.87 5.22
C GLY A 39 -4.50 0.71 6.56
N GLY A 40 -3.26 1.20 6.70
CA GLY A 40 -2.52 1.02 7.95
C GLY A 40 -1.14 1.66 7.97
N ALA A 41 -0.46 1.48 9.09
CA ALA A 41 0.95 1.82 9.24
C ALA A 41 1.81 0.77 8.53
N LEU A 42 2.87 1.22 7.86
CA LEU A 42 3.72 0.40 7.00
C LEU A 42 5.06 0.13 7.66
N ILE A 43 5.44 -1.14 7.75
CA ILE A 43 6.82 -1.56 7.99
C ILE A 43 7.31 -2.23 6.72
N PHE A 44 8.41 -1.75 6.15
CA PHE A 44 8.97 -2.30 4.92
C PHE A 44 10.45 -2.63 5.08
N ASN A 45 10.84 -3.85 4.70
CA ASN A 45 12.22 -4.30 4.63
C ASN A 45 12.68 -4.32 3.15
N PRO A 46 13.42 -3.29 2.70
CA PRO A 46 13.86 -3.21 1.30
C PRO A 46 14.75 -4.38 0.90
N PHE A 47 15.62 -4.88 1.78
CA PHE A 47 16.53 -5.98 1.47
C PHE A 47 15.82 -7.29 1.14
N LYS A 48 14.61 -7.50 1.66
CA LYS A 48 13.82 -8.71 1.43
C LYS A 48 12.66 -8.52 0.46
N GLY A 49 12.33 -7.28 0.09
CA GLY A 49 11.12 -6.99 -0.69
C GLY A 49 9.83 -7.39 0.02
N THR A 50 9.84 -7.42 1.36
CA THR A 50 8.69 -7.80 2.19
C THR A 50 8.44 -6.80 3.30
N GLY A 51 7.25 -6.85 3.88
CA GLY A 51 6.90 -5.98 4.98
C GLY A 51 5.62 -6.41 5.68
N ARG A 52 5.13 -5.52 6.54
CA ARG A 52 3.93 -5.69 7.33
C ARG A 52 3.10 -4.43 7.29
N LEU A 53 1.80 -4.61 7.12
CA LEU A 53 0.80 -3.56 7.19
C LEU A 53 -0.03 -3.76 8.46
N ILE A 54 -0.05 -2.75 9.33
CA ILE A 54 -0.69 -2.80 10.63
C ILE A 54 -1.89 -1.85 10.62
N ASN A 55 -3.10 -2.39 10.70
CA ASN A 55 -4.34 -1.65 10.88
C ASN A 55 -4.82 -1.79 12.33
N ILE A 56 -4.54 -0.77 13.14
CA ILE A 56 -4.88 -0.77 14.56
C ILE A 56 -6.40 -0.68 14.78
N GLU A 57 -7.12 0.02 13.90
CA GLU A 57 -8.59 0.18 14.00
C GLU A 57 -9.33 -1.15 13.84
N GLN A 58 -8.77 -2.07 13.05
CA GLN A 58 -9.32 -3.40 12.79
C GLN A 58 -8.58 -4.51 13.53
N GLU A 59 -7.62 -4.16 14.41
CA GLU A 59 -6.74 -5.11 15.10
C GLU A 59 -6.09 -6.14 14.15
N LEU A 60 -5.77 -5.70 12.93
CA LEU A 60 -5.30 -6.55 11.85
C LEU A 60 -3.82 -6.26 11.53
N SER A 61 -3.04 -7.33 11.37
CA SER A 61 -1.66 -7.26 10.91
C SER A 61 -1.45 -8.25 9.77
N VAL A 62 -1.01 -7.76 8.61
CA VAL A 62 -0.82 -8.58 7.40
C VAL A 62 0.61 -8.43 6.90
N ASP A 63 1.29 -9.55 6.72
CA ASP A 63 2.57 -9.61 6.03
C ASP A 63 2.33 -9.55 4.50
N PHE A 64 3.23 -8.90 3.77
CA PHE A 64 3.16 -8.76 2.32
C PHE A 64 4.52 -8.94 1.66
N ALA A 65 4.54 -9.42 0.40
CA ALA A 65 5.64 -9.24 -0.53
C ALA A 65 5.32 -8.13 -1.54
N VAL A 66 6.34 -7.49 -2.10
CA VAL A 66 6.18 -6.47 -3.17
C VAL A 66 5.35 -7.03 -4.34
N ASP A 67 5.56 -8.30 -4.67
CA ASP A 67 4.89 -8.98 -5.77
C ASP A 67 3.39 -9.22 -5.54
N ASP A 68 2.92 -9.12 -4.28
CA ASP A 68 1.50 -9.27 -3.93
C ASP A 68 0.73 -7.96 -4.09
N ILE A 69 1.44 -6.84 -4.28
CA ILE A 69 0.86 -5.49 -4.31
C ILE A 69 0.48 -5.14 -5.75
N ARG A 70 -0.75 -4.70 -5.92
CA ARG A 70 -1.27 -4.17 -7.19
C ARG A 70 -1.08 -2.67 -7.30
N ASP A 71 -1.34 -1.95 -6.20
CA ASP A 71 -1.30 -0.48 -6.12
C ASP A 71 -1.06 -0.04 -4.66
N LEU A 72 -0.44 1.13 -4.48
CA LEU A 72 -0.16 1.73 -3.18
C LEU A 72 -0.57 3.20 -3.22
N LYS A 73 -1.28 3.67 -2.18
CA LYS A 73 -1.64 5.09 -2.04
C LYS A 73 -1.16 5.61 -0.71
N LEU A 74 -0.49 6.75 -0.73
CA LEU A 74 -0.13 7.48 0.48
C LEU A 74 -1.37 8.21 0.97
N SER A 75 -1.72 8.01 2.24
CA SER A 75 -2.72 8.85 2.90
C SER A 75 -1.98 10.10 3.37
N ALA A 76 -2.02 11.16 2.58
CA ALA A 76 -1.58 12.47 3.04
C ALA A 76 -2.52 12.91 4.18
N LYS A 77 -2.02 13.11 5.39
CA LYS A 77 -2.69 13.99 6.33
C LYS A 77 -2.54 15.41 5.80
N GLY A 78 -3.66 16.07 5.51
CA GLY A 78 -3.69 17.50 5.16
C GLY A 78 -4.40 17.83 3.85
N ALA A 79 -5.67 17.45 3.72
CA ALA A 79 -6.62 18.17 2.87
C ALA A 79 -8.02 18.01 3.48
N SER A 80 -8.18 18.50 4.72
CA SER A 80 -9.48 18.89 5.23
C SER A 80 -9.56 20.41 5.13
N VAL A 81 -10.47 20.84 4.25
CA VAL A 81 -10.99 22.21 4.00
C VAL A 81 -10.01 23.28 3.53
#